data_AF-A0A8X7R744-F1
#
_entry.id   AF-A0A8X7R744-F1
#
_cell.length_a   1.000
_cell.length_b   1.000
_cell.length_c   1.000
_cell.angle_alpha   90.00
_cell.angle_beta   90.00
_cell.angle_gamma   90.00
#
_symmetry.space_group_name_H-M   'P 1'
#
loop_
_entity.id
_entity.type
_entity.pdbx_description
1 polymer ?
#
loop_
_entity_poly.entity_id
_entity_poly.type
_entity_poly.pdbx_seq_one_letter_code
_entity_poly.pdbx_strand_id
1 'polypeptide(L)'
;MASFLAIRKYPPRLYEVGKTPIQNRSTNHSCYLSNIMMVEEAVGADAWLELRESSVGVIIRLKELEYTWSSKYVHYFLTNQLAVKRNEI
;
A
#
# COMPACT_ATOMS: atom_id res chain seq x y z
N MET A 1 6.17 -12.13 34.30
CA MET A 1 5.70 -13.41 33.72
C MET A 1 4.82 -13.10 32.51
N ALA A 2 4.90 -13.94 31.48
CA ALA A 2 4.72 -13.60 30.06
C ALA A 2 3.36 -12.99 29.65
N SER A 3 3.46 -11.95 28.83
CA SER A 3 2.41 -11.34 28.00
C SER A 3 1.84 -12.36 27.02
N PHE A 4 0.59 -12.79 27.23
CA PHE A 4 -0.18 -13.50 26.20
C PHE A 4 -0.69 -12.48 25.19
N LEU A 5 -0.10 -12.55 23.99
CA LEU A 5 -0.42 -11.81 22.78
C LEU A 5 -1.92 -11.53 22.65
N ALA A 6 -2.31 -10.26 22.62
CA ALA A 6 -3.60 -9.88 22.07
C ALA A 6 -3.65 -10.41 20.64
N ILE A 7 -4.35 -11.54 20.43
CA ILE A 7 -4.54 -12.14 19.13
C ILE A 7 -5.21 -11.07 18.27
N ARG A 8 -4.43 -10.40 17.42
CA ARG A 8 -4.96 -9.42 16.47
C ARG A 8 -5.79 -10.21 15.47
N LYS A 9 -7.09 -10.31 15.74
CA LYS A 9 -8.05 -10.90 14.82
C LYS A 9 -7.98 -10.09 13.53
N TYR A 10 -7.80 -10.79 12.40
CA TYR A 10 -7.77 -10.13 11.10
C TYR A 10 -9.05 -9.30 10.90
N PRO A 11 -8.96 -8.06 10.38
CA PRO A 11 -10.14 -7.21 10.22
C PRO A 11 -11.22 -7.90 9.38
N PRO A 12 -12.51 -7.74 9.71
CA PRO A 12 -13.58 -8.30 8.91
C PRO A 12 -13.66 -7.61 7.54
N ARG A 13 -14.24 -8.29 6.55
CA ARG A 13 -14.49 -7.70 5.21
C ARG A 13 -15.62 -6.67 5.32
N LEU A 14 -15.53 -5.59 4.55
CA LEU A 14 -16.56 -4.55 4.43
C LEU A 14 -17.81 -5.09 3.70
N TYR A 15 -17.62 -6.05 2.80
CA TYR A 15 -18.68 -6.73 2.07
C TYR A 15 -18.59 -8.24 2.29
N GLU A 16 -19.72 -8.93 2.22
CA GLU A 16 -19.77 -10.40 2.22
C GLU A 16 -19.10 -10.99 0.97
N VAL A 17 -18.73 -12.27 1.03
CA VAL A 17 -18.09 -12.96 -0.11
C VAL A 17 -19.09 -13.01 -1.26
N GLY A 18 -18.69 -12.53 -2.43
CA GLY A 18 -19.56 -12.42 -3.62
C GLY A 18 -20.49 -11.19 -3.64
N LYS A 19 -20.48 -10.35 -2.60
CA LYS A 19 -21.21 -9.06 -2.56
C LYS A 19 -20.30 -7.85 -2.75
N THR A 20 -19.00 -8.07 -2.95
CA THR A 20 -18.03 -7.01 -3.24
C THR A 20 -18.44 -6.29 -4.52
N PRO A 21 -18.55 -4.95 -4.53
CA PRO A 21 -18.80 -4.20 -5.76
C PRO A 21 -17.76 -4.57 -6.82
N ILE A 22 -18.18 -4.70 -8.08
CA ILE A 22 -17.26 -4.95 -9.19
C ILE A 22 -16.22 -3.84 -9.20
N GLN A 23 -14.97 -4.19 -8.86
CA GLN A 23 -13.87 -3.25 -8.92
C GLN A 23 -13.60 -2.93 -10.38
N ASN A 24 -14.14 -1.81 -10.84
CA ASN A 24 -13.88 -1.28 -12.19
C ASN A 24 -12.41 -0.81 -12.36
N ARG A 25 -11.56 -0.99 -11.34
CA ARG A 25 -10.17 -0.55 -11.33
C ARG A 25 -9.27 -1.77 -11.51
N SER A 26 -8.65 -1.84 -12.68
CA SER A 26 -7.54 -2.77 -12.93
C SER A 26 -6.37 -2.43 -12.00
N THR A 27 -5.90 -3.40 -11.22
CA THR A 27 -4.58 -3.29 -10.59
C THR A 27 -3.52 -3.27 -11.69
N ASN A 28 -2.77 -2.17 -11.81
CA ASN A 28 -1.67 -2.09 -12.76
C ASN A 28 -0.53 -3.01 -12.29
N HIS A 29 -0.24 -4.05 -13.07
CA HIS A 29 0.81 -5.03 -12.78
C HIS A 29 2.18 -4.64 -13.34
N SER A 30 2.27 -3.53 -14.08
CA SER A 30 3.49 -3.03 -14.72
C SER A 30 4.28 -2.06 -13.83
N CYS A 31 3.95 -1.98 -12.53
CA CYS A 31 4.69 -1.18 -11.57
C CYS A 31 5.84 -2.00 -10.98
N TYR A 32 7.05 -1.77 -11.49
CA TYR A 32 8.28 -2.37 -10.99
C TYR A 32 9.10 -1.35 -10.21
N LEU A 33 9.80 -1.77 -9.16
CA LEU A 33 10.69 -0.88 -8.39
C LEU A 33 11.77 -0.23 -9.26
N SER A 34 12.24 -0.93 -10.30
CA SER A 34 13.16 -0.39 -11.31
C SER A 34 12.61 0.88 -11.98
N ASN A 35 11.30 0.98 -12.15
CA ASN A 35 10.68 2.17 -12.74
C ASN A 35 10.79 3.37 -11.82
N ILE A 36 10.74 3.16 -10.49
CA ILE A 36 10.91 4.22 -9.51
C ILE A 36 12.37 4.70 -9.49
N MET A 37 13.33 3.79 -9.61
CA MET A 37 14.76 4.15 -9.72
C MET A 37 15.04 5.02 -10.97
N MET A 38 14.47 4.65 -12.12
CA MET A 38 14.60 5.47 -13.33
C MET A 38 14.00 6.87 -13.16
N VAL A 39 12.91 6.99 -12.39
CA VAL A 39 12.31 8.30 -12.08
C VAL A 39 13.25 9.13 -11.21
N GLU A 40 13.84 8.55 -10.16
CA GLU A 40 14.82 9.21 -9.28
C GLU A 40 15.99 9.80 -10.06
N GLU A 41 16.57 9.02 -10.97
CA GLU A 41 17.65 9.46 -11.86
C GLU A 41 17.21 10.58 -12.80
N ALA A 42 15.99 10.50 -13.35
CA ALA A 42 15.49 11.46 -14.33
C ALA A 42 15.10 12.81 -13.72
N VAL A 43 14.54 12.84 -12.50
CA VAL A 43 14.12 14.09 -11.85
C VAL A 43 15.28 14.79 -11.12
N GLY A 44 16.33 14.05 -10.74
CA GLY A 44 17.47 14.59 -10.02
C GLY A 44 17.22 14.77 -8.52
N ALA A 45 18.31 14.94 -7.76
CA ALA A 45 18.31 14.87 -6.30
C ALA A 45 17.41 15.91 -5.62
N ASP A 46 17.40 17.16 -6.10
CA ASP A 46 16.64 18.24 -5.48
C ASP A 46 15.13 18.02 -5.62
N ALA A 47 14.66 17.73 -6.85
CA ALA A 47 13.26 17.43 -7.11
C ALA A 47 12.81 16.12 -6.44
N TRP A 48 13.71 15.14 -6.35
CA TRP A 48 13.44 13.90 -5.63
C TRP A 48 13.17 14.14 -4.14
N LEU A 49 13.96 15.02 -3.51
CA LEU A 49 13.81 15.35 -2.10
C LEU A 49 12.51 16.12 -1.83
N GLU A 50 12.13 17.05 -2.71
CA GLU A 50 10.82 17.71 -2.64
C GLU A 50 9.65 16.72 -2.81
N LEU A 51 9.75 15.81 -3.78
CA LEU A 51 8.76 14.75 -3.98
C LEU A 51 8.62 13.86 -2.75
N ARG A 52 9.73 13.53 -2.09
CA ARG A 52 9.76 12.71 -0.88
C ARG A 52 9.03 13.35 0.30
N GLU A 53 9.03 14.67 0.40
CA GLU A 53 8.33 15.43 1.45
C GLU A 53 6.89 15.82 1.06
N SER A 54 6.50 15.59 -0.19
CA SER A 54 5.14 15.83 -0.67
C SER A 54 4.12 14.78 -0.20
N SER A 55 2.84 15.01 -0.50
CA SER A 55 1.76 14.05 -0.25
C SER A 55 1.92 12.72 -1.00
N VAL A 56 2.66 12.70 -2.12
CA VAL A 56 2.96 11.47 -2.88
C VAL A 56 4.26 10.80 -2.45
N GLY A 57 5.04 11.45 -1.57
CA GLY A 57 6.32 10.96 -1.04
C GLY A 57 6.21 9.66 -0.25
N VAL A 58 5.00 9.25 0.15
CA VAL A 58 4.76 7.92 0.72
C VAL A 58 5.25 6.79 -0.17
N ILE A 59 5.15 6.93 -1.50
CA ILE A 59 5.62 5.92 -2.47
C ILE A 59 7.15 5.82 -2.43
N ILE A 60 7.83 6.96 -2.34
CA ILE A 60 9.30 7.05 -2.25
C ILE A 60 9.78 6.43 -0.94
N ARG A 61 9.16 6.78 0.18
CA ARG A 61 9.50 6.22 1.51
C ARG A 61 9.28 4.70 1.56
N LEU A 62 8.26 4.18 0.88
CA LEU A 62 8.05 2.74 0.74
C LEU A 62 9.16 2.06 -0.07
N LYS A 63 9.66 2.70 -1.13
CA LYS A 63 10.82 2.23 -1.90
C LYS A 63 12.09 2.23 -1.04
N GLU A 64 12.34 3.29 -0.27
CA GLU A 64 13.50 3.40 0.64
C GLU A 64 13.51 2.31 1.72
N LEU A 65 12.34 1.93 2.22
CA LEU A 65 12.18 0.85 3.19
C LEU A 65 12.23 -0.55 2.56
N GLU A 66 12.56 -0.65 1.28
CA GLU A 66 12.55 -1.88 0.48
C GLU A 66 11.23 -2.66 0.60
N TYR A 67 10.14 -1.94 0.86
CA TYR A 67 8.87 -2.56 1.20
C TYR A 67 8.21 -3.07 -0.09
N THR A 68 8.62 -4.25 -0.50
CA THR A 68 8.09 -4.98 -1.66
C THR A 68 6.79 -5.67 -1.27
N TRP A 69 5.67 -4.96 -1.38
CA TRP A 69 4.37 -5.63 -1.27
C TRP A 69 4.22 -6.49 -2.52
N SER A 70 4.06 -7.80 -2.37
CA SER A 70 3.70 -8.61 -3.53
C SER A 70 2.39 -8.07 -4.08
N SER A 71 2.30 -7.90 -5.40
CA SER A 71 1.06 -7.45 -6.05
C SER A 71 -0.12 -8.35 -5.65
N LYS A 72 0.16 -9.63 -5.38
CA LYS A 72 -0.78 -10.61 -4.85
C LYS A 72 -1.32 -10.22 -3.47
N TYR A 73 -0.49 -9.76 -2.53
CA TYR A 73 -0.94 -9.30 -1.22
C TYR A 73 -1.70 -7.98 -1.32
N VAL A 74 -1.22 -7.01 -2.11
CA VAL A 74 -1.94 -5.74 -2.37
C VAL A 74 -3.32 -6.04 -2.96
N HIS A 75 -3.37 -6.87 -4.00
CA HIS A 75 -4.61 -7.31 -4.63
C HIS A 75 -5.51 -8.01 -3.61
N TYR A 76 -4.98 -8.93 -2.81
CA TYR A 76 -5.77 -9.62 -1.79
C TYR A 76 -6.37 -8.65 -0.76
N PHE A 77 -5.61 -7.66 -0.28
CA PHE A 77 -6.12 -6.64 0.65
C PHE A 77 -7.20 -5.77 0.00
N LEU A 78 -6.97 -5.30 -1.23
CA LEU A 78 -7.92 -4.47 -1.96
C LEU A 78 -9.19 -5.23 -2.35
N THR A 79 -9.09 -6.48 -2.77
CA THR A 79 -10.24 -7.33 -3.13
C THR A 79 -11.08 -7.70 -1.91
N ASN A 80 -10.45 -7.88 -0.75
CA ASN A 80 -11.16 -8.21 0.48
C ASN A 80 -11.73 -7.00 1.21
N GLN A 81 -11.42 -5.77 0.77
CA GLN A 81 -11.98 -4.50 1.25
C GLN A 81 -12.22 -4.52 2.76
N LEU A 82 -11.14 -4.50 3.56
CA LEU A 82 -11.26 -4.64 5.01
C LEU A 82 -12.06 -3.49 5.62
N ALA A 83 -12.92 -3.80 6.59
CA ALA A 83 -13.65 -2.81 7.37
C ALA A 83 -12.67 -2.12 8.35
N VAL A 84 -12.09 -1.00 7.92
CA VAL A 84 -11.21 -0.17 8.74
C VAL A 84 -12.07 0.91 9.40
N LYS A 85 -12.09 0.95 10.74
CA LYS A 85 -12.65 2.09 11.46
C LYS A 85 -11.73 3.28 11.24
N ARG A 86 -12.29 4.40 10.77
CA ARG A 86 -11.58 5.67 10.75
C ARG A 86 -11.47 6.11 12.21
N ASN A 87 -10.25 6.21 12.73
CA ASN A 87 -10.05 6.95 13.97
C ASN A 87 -10.11 8.43 13.56
N GLU A 88 -11.11 9.14 14.06
CA GLU A 88 -11.15 10.61 13.97
C GLU A 88 -9.93 11.13 14.76
N ILE A 89 -9.13 11.97 14.10
CA ILE A 89 -7.98 12.67 14.69
C ILE A 89 -8.48 14.03 15.16
#